data_AF-A0A1H7ETE9-F1
#
_entry.id   AF-A0A1H7ETE9-F1
#
_cell.length_a   1.000
_cell.length_b   1.000
_cell.length_c   1.000
_cell.angle_alpha   90.00
_cell.angle_beta   90.00
_cell.angle_gamma   90.00
#
_symmetry.space_group_name_H-M   'P 1'
#
loop_
_entity.id
_entity.type
_entity.pdbx_description
1 polymer ?
#
loop_
_entity_poly.entity_id
_entity_poly.type
_entity_poly.pdbx_seq_one_letter_code
_entity_poly.pdbx_strand_id
1 'polypeptide(L)' 'LVGPAGLPSPMVESYHAAIKAAMASPEAKTAIAGQGLTVLDKGPDAAPAFFQAELAKHQKLVKLSGATLD' A
#
# COMPACT_ATOMS: atom_id res chain seq x y z
N LEU A 1 -1.97 -4.41 0.04
CA LEU A 1 -1.65 -5.85 0.11
C LEU A 1 -0.50 -6.12 -0.84
N VAL A 2 0.48 -6.92 -0.42
CA VAL A 2 1.55 -7.45 -1.28
C VAL A 2 1.43 -8.96 -1.26
N GLY A 3 1.46 -9.60 -2.43
CA GLY A 3 1.39 -11.06 -2.58
C GLY A 3 2.57 -11.61 -3.38
N PRO A 4 2.67 -12.94 -3.54
CA PRO A 4 3.73 -13.56 -4.35
C PRO A 4 3.77 -13.02 -5.78
N ALA A 5 4.96 -12.98 -6.35
CA ALA A 5 5.13 -12.63 -7.76
C ALA A 5 4.42 -13.66 -8.64
N GLY A 6 3.79 -13.19 -9.74
CA GLY A 6 3.10 -14.05 -10.70
C GLY A 6 1.69 -14.51 -10.26
N LEU A 7 1.10 -13.91 -9.22
CA LEU A 7 -0.31 -14.13 -8.90
C LEU A 7 -1.19 -13.86 -10.15
N PRO A 8 -2.14 -14.75 -10.49
CA PRO A 8 -3.07 -14.54 -11.59
C PRO A 8 -3.92 -13.28 -11.40
N SER A 9 -4.15 -12.52 -12.47
CA SER A 9 -4.95 -11.27 -12.42
C SER A 9 -6.31 -11.42 -11.74
N PRO A 10 -7.11 -12.49 -12.00
CA PRO A 10 -8.40 -12.65 -11.33
C PRO A 10 -8.29 -12.76 -9.80
N MET A 11 -7.18 -13.32 -9.27
CA MET A 11 -6.94 -13.38 -7.84
C MET A 11 -6.57 -12.01 -7.28
N VAL A 12 -5.73 -11.26 -8.00
CA VAL A 12 -5.35 -9.89 -7.61
C VAL A 12 -6.58 -8.98 -7.53
N GLU A 13 -7.45 -9.06 -8.54
CA GLU A 13 -8.71 -8.32 -8.59
C GLU A 13 -9.65 -8.71 -7.44
N SER A 14 -9.81 -10.02 -7.19
CA SER A 14 -10.63 -10.54 -6.10
C SER A 14 -10.15 -10.04 -4.73
N TYR A 15 -8.84 -10.06 -4.49
CA TYR A 15 -8.27 -9.55 -3.23
C TYR A 15 -8.43 -8.04 -3.07
N HIS A 16 -8.23 -7.27 -4.15
CA HIS A 16 -8.47 -5.83 -4.12
C HIS A 16 -9.93 -5.51 -3.78
N ALA A 17 -10.88 -6.19 -4.42
CA ALA A 17 -12.30 -6.02 -4.16
C ALA A 17 -12.67 -6.36 -2.71
N ALA A 18 -12.15 -7.48 -2.18
CA ALA A 18 -12.40 -7.90 -0.79
C ALA A 18 -11.88 -6.88 0.23
N ILE A 19 -10.66 -6.35 0.03
CA ILE A 19 -10.07 -5.32 0.90
C ILE A 19 -10.89 -4.04 0.82
N LYS A 20 -11.26 -3.60 -0.38
CA LYS A 20 -12.07 -2.38 -0.58
C LYS A 20 -13.42 -2.49 0.14
N ALA A 21 -14.08 -3.65 0.04
CA ALA A 21 -15.33 -3.92 0.74
C ALA A 21 -15.14 -3.88 2.27
N ALA A 22 -14.09 -4.53 2.79
CA ALA A 22 -13.80 -4.51 4.23
C ALA A 22 -13.52 -3.10 4.76
N MET A 23 -12.75 -2.29 4.01
CA MET A 23 -12.43 -0.90 4.38
C MET A 23 -13.61 0.06 4.25
N ALA A 24 -14.69 -0.33 3.55
CA ALA A 24 -15.89 0.49 3.44
C ALA A 24 -16.75 0.49 4.71
N SER A 25 -16.51 -0.44 5.64
CA SER A 25 -17.31 -0.56 6.87
C SER A 25 -17.15 0.67 7.78
N PRO A 26 -18.21 1.07 8.53
CA PRO A 26 -18.13 2.16 9.50
C PRO A 26 -17.06 1.92 10.58
N GLU A 27 -16.89 0.67 11.00
CA GLU A 27 -15.93 0.27 12.02
C GLU A 27 -14.50 0.48 11.53
N ALA A 28 -14.19 0.03 10.31
CA ALA A 28 -12.87 0.23 9.70
C ALA A 28 -12.56 1.74 9.54
N LYS A 29 -13.53 2.52 9.05
CA LYS A 29 -13.38 3.98 8.90
C LYS A 29 -13.11 4.66 10.24
N THR A 30 -13.85 4.28 11.28
CA THR A 30 -13.69 4.82 12.63
C THR A 30 -12.32 4.47 13.22
N ALA A 31 -11.88 3.22 13.08
CA ALA A 31 -10.59 2.76 13.58
C ALA A 31 -9.42 3.46 12.87
N ILE A 32 -9.52 3.69 11.56
CA ILE A 32 -8.49 4.38 10.76
C ILE A 32 -8.44 5.87 11.14
N ALA A 33 -9.59 6.54 11.16
CA ALA A 33 -9.66 7.95 11.53
C ALA A 33 -9.23 8.19 12.99
N GLY A 34 -9.55 7.28 13.90
CA GLY A 34 -9.14 7.35 15.31
C GLY A 34 -7.63 7.29 15.53
N GLN A 35 -6.87 6.78 14.54
CA GLN A 35 -5.41 6.77 14.53
C GLN A 35 -4.80 7.98 13.79
N GLY A 36 -5.65 8.90 13.29
CA GLY A 36 -5.21 10.03 12.46
C GLY A 36 -4.75 9.63 11.06
N LEU A 37 -5.15 8.44 10.59
CA LEU A 37 -4.78 7.92 9.28
C LEU A 37 -5.83 8.23 8.21
N THR A 38 -5.39 8.27 6.96
CA THR A 38 -6.25 8.37 5.78
C THR A 38 -5.95 7.21 4.83
N VAL A 39 -6.99 6.62 4.24
CA VAL A 39 -6.82 5.55 3.25
C VAL A 39 -6.37 6.14 1.92
N LEU A 40 -5.23 5.64 1.43
CA LEU A 40 -4.78 5.88 0.06
C LEU A 40 -5.04 4.62 -0.76
N ASP A 41 -6.10 4.65 -1.58
CA ASP A 41 -6.39 3.57 -2.53
C ASP A 41 -5.85 3.92 -3.92
N LYS A 42 -4.84 3.17 -4.37
CA LYS A 42 -4.28 3.28 -5.73
C LYS A 42 -4.78 2.19 -6.67
N GLY A 43 -5.33 1.10 -6.13
CA GLY A 43 -5.64 -0.11 -6.90
C GLY A 43 -4.39 -0.91 -7.35
N PRO A 44 -4.61 -2.14 -7.86
CA PRO A 44 -3.55 -3.07 -8.25
C PRO A 44 -2.74 -2.61 -9.47
N ASP A 45 -3.32 -1.81 -10.37
CA ASP A 45 -2.63 -1.37 -11.59
C ASP A 45 -1.57 -0.29 -11.31
N ALA A 46 -1.85 0.63 -10.38
CA ALA A 46 -0.97 1.76 -10.08
C ALA A 46 -0.06 1.51 -8.86
N ALA A 47 -0.38 0.53 -8.01
CA ALA A 47 0.42 0.22 -6.83
C ALA A 47 1.88 -0.18 -7.15
N PRO A 48 2.18 -1.02 -8.17
CA PRO A 48 3.56 -1.39 -8.49
C PRO A 48 4.44 -0.18 -8.84
N ALA A 49 3.94 0.71 -9.69
CA ALA A 49 4.65 1.93 -10.07
C ALA A 49 4.88 2.85 -8.86
N PHE A 50 3.89 2.97 -7.97
CA PHE A 50 4.03 3.73 -6.74
C PHE A 50 5.12 3.16 -5.82
N PHE A 51 5.15 1.85 -5.60
CA PHE A 51 6.19 1.22 -4.78
C PHE A 51 7.60 1.46 -5.35
N GLN A 52 7.77 1.38 -6.68
CA GLN A 52 9.06 1.67 -7.32
C GLN A 52 9.48 3.13 -7.15
N ALA A 53 8.54 4.07 -7.31
CA ALA A 53 8.82 5.50 -7.11
C ALA A 53 9.19 5.82 -5.66
N GLU A 54 8.46 5.26 -4.70
CA GLU A 54 8.75 5.45 -3.28
C GLU A 54 10.09 4.79 -2.90
N LEU A 55 10.41 3.62 -3.45
CA LEU A 55 11.71 2.98 -3.24
C LEU A 55 12.86 3.90 -3.69
N ALA A 56 12.78 4.42 -4.92
CA ALA A 56 13.81 5.31 -5.46
C ALA A 56 13.94 6.60 -4.62
N LYS A 57 12.81 7.19 -4.21
CA LYS A 57 12.79 8.38 -3.35
C LYS A 57 13.49 8.11 -2.02
N HIS A 58 13.11 7.06 -1.31
CA HIS A 58 13.66 6.77 0.01
C HIS A 58 15.12 6.31 -0.05
N GLN A 59 15.53 5.56 -1.08
CA GLN A 59 16.95 5.22 -1.29
C GLN A 59 17.82 6.48 -1.40
N LYS A 60 17.37 7.50 -2.15
CA LYS A 60 18.09 8.77 -2.26
C LYS A 60 18.19 9.47 -0.90
N LEU A 61 17.08 9.52 -0.15
CA LEU A 61 17.05 10.18 1.15
C LEU A 61 17.98 9.50 2.17
N VAL A 62 17.97 8.17 2.25
CA VAL A 62 18.85 7.39 3.14
C VAL A 62 20.33 7.65 2.82
N LYS A 63 20.70 7.65 1.53
CA LYS A 63 22.08 7.96 1.12
C LYS A 63 22.51 9.37 1.50
N LEU A 64 21.60 10.35 1.40
CA LEU A 64 21.89 11.74 1.73
C LEU A 64 21.99 11.97 3.24
N SER A 65 21.16 11.30 4.04
CA SER A 65 21.17 11.46 5.49
C SER A 65 22.31 10.71 6.18
N GLY A 66 22.90 9.71 5.51
CA GLY A 66 23.86 8.80 6.12
C GLY A 66 23.23 7.83 7.12
N ALA A 67 21.88 7.73 7.13
CA ALA A 67 21.17 6.81 8.00
C ALA A 67 21.55 5.36 7.65
N THR A 68 21.90 4.58 8.67
CA THR A 68 22.08 3.13 8.57
C THR A 68 21.04 2.44 9.44
N LEU A 69 20.75 1.17 9.14
CA LEU A 69 20.12 0.33 10.16
C LEU A 69 21.14 0.12 11.30
N ASP A 70 20.62 0.11 12.51
CA ASP A 70 21.27 -0.33 13.73
C ASP A 70 21.45 -1.86 13.78
#